data_AF-K0ZBY3-F1
#
_entry.id   AF-K0ZBY3-F1
#
_cell.length_a   1.000
_cell.length_b   1.000
_cell.length_c   1.000
_cell.angle_alpha   90.00
_cell.angle_beta   90.00
_cell.angle_gamma   90.00
#
_symmetry.space_group_name_H-M   'P 1'
#
loop_
_entity.id
_entity.type
_entity.pdbx_description
1 polymer ?
#
loop_
_entity_poly.entity_id
_entity_poly.type
_entity_poly.pdbx_seq_one_letter_code
_entity_poly.pdbx_strand_id
1 'polypeptide(L)'
;SEDERIVEKWEQFVEDKELSLKELFDKHLFRMRRWSRGETGLTNKRYGSYLRFTEDFIDDFKGVDLNQNFPYLELYRHIEKLPMSITMPIIDGSKFFEYIESSHETIKVHKNFLNKKFGVSNELEEEEQNLAYPEGMLNIYNSSKGRYLKCHNIFLNICSLFADRFGKEELSKEIVETLFIWSYYPRVKSKAIYDATVGNYAAGGRFRQKEVQKLFQLLSHAVTPNDFMIKIDRELFENYTVDKIIEEEKDKW
;
A
#
# COMPACT_ATOMS: atom_id res chain seq x y z
N SER A 1 -18.44 -24.85 14.87
CA SER A 1 -18.00 -24.01 16.01
C SER A 1 -17.53 -22.66 15.46
N GLU A 2 -17.18 -21.71 16.33
CA GLU A 2 -16.53 -20.46 15.90
C GLU A 2 -15.18 -20.74 15.20
N ASP A 3 -14.41 -21.69 15.74
CA ASP A 3 -13.14 -22.12 15.16
C ASP A 3 -13.28 -22.71 13.75
N GLU A 4 -14.29 -23.55 13.51
CA GLU A 4 -14.55 -24.09 12.16
C GLU A 4 -14.81 -22.98 11.15
N ARG A 5 -15.59 -21.95 11.52
CA ARG A 5 -15.86 -20.80 10.64
C ARG A 5 -14.60 -19.97 10.36
N ILE A 6 -13.72 -19.82 11.34
CA ILE A 6 -12.43 -19.14 11.16
C ILE A 6 -11.55 -19.91 10.18
N VAL A 7 -11.45 -21.23 10.35
CA VAL A 7 -10.66 -22.11 9.47
C VAL A 7 -11.21 -22.07 8.04
N GLU A 8 -12.52 -22.21 7.85
CA GLU A 8 -13.15 -22.16 6.53
C GLU A 8 -12.86 -20.85 5.78
N LYS A 9 -13.01 -19.70 6.45
CA LYS A 9 -12.67 -18.40 5.85
C LYS A 9 -11.18 -18.28 5.52
N TRP A 10 -10.33 -18.78 6.41
CA TRP A 10 -8.89 -18.75 6.20
C TRP A 10 -8.48 -19.56 4.97
N GLU A 11 -9.06 -20.75 4.79
CA GLU A 11 -8.88 -21.59 3.60
C GLU A 11 -9.37 -20.88 2.33
N GLN A 12 -10.51 -20.19 2.38
CA GLN A 12 -10.98 -19.35 1.26
C GLN A 12 -9.97 -18.26 0.88
N PHE A 13 -9.34 -17.60 1.86
CA PHE A 13 -8.30 -16.59 1.57
C PHE A 13 -7.02 -17.21 1.02
N VAL A 14 -6.67 -18.44 1.39
CA VAL A 14 -5.52 -19.14 0.79
C VAL A 14 -5.75 -19.38 -0.71
N GLU A 15 -6.98 -19.68 -1.10
CA GLU A 15 -7.36 -19.98 -2.49
C GLU A 15 -7.82 -18.76 -3.31
N ASP A 16 -7.97 -17.58 -2.71
CA ASP A 16 -8.36 -16.35 -3.42
C ASP A 16 -7.32 -15.98 -4.48
N LYS A 17 -7.76 -15.97 -5.75
CA LYS A 17 -6.90 -15.68 -6.92
C LYS A 17 -6.61 -14.20 -7.12
N GLU A 18 -7.42 -13.30 -6.55
CA GLU A 18 -7.26 -11.85 -6.67
C GLU A 18 -6.36 -11.26 -5.59
N LEU A 19 -6.46 -11.84 -4.38
CA LEU A 19 -5.68 -11.47 -3.22
C LEU A 19 -5.55 -12.68 -2.29
N SER A 20 -4.63 -13.59 -2.62
CA SER A 20 -4.35 -14.73 -1.74
C SER A 20 -3.80 -14.26 -0.41
N LEU A 21 -3.93 -15.08 0.64
CA LEU A 21 -3.35 -14.79 1.96
C LEU A 21 -1.83 -14.52 1.87
N LYS A 22 -1.14 -15.26 1.01
CA LYS A 22 0.30 -15.04 0.74
C LYS A 22 0.56 -13.65 0.17
N GLU A 23 -0.26 -13.16 -0.76
CA GLU A 23 -0.14 -11.81 -1.31
C GLU A 23 -0.56 -10.73 -0.32
N LEU A 24 -1.62 -10.97 0.46
CA LEU A 24 -2.06 -10.09 1.54
C LEU A 24 -0.90 -9.81 2.50
N PHE A 25 -0.24 -10.85 3.01
CA PHE A 25 0.91 -10.66 3.89
C PHE A 25 2.12 -10.07 3.14
N ASP A 26 2.56 -10.68 2.04
CA ASP A 26 3.83 -10.33 1.38
C ASP A 26 3.83 -8.99 0.64
N LYS A 27 2.72 -8.67 -0.04
CA LYS A 27 2.60 -7.51 -0.94
C LYS A 27 1.89 -6.34 -0.29
N HIS A 28 1.14 -6.55 0.79
CA HIS A 28 0.34 -5.50 1.41
C HIS A 28 0.70 -5.30 2.87
N LEU A 29 0.23 -6.15 3.78
CA LEU A 29 0.30 -5.90 5.23
C LEU A 29 1.74 -5.71 5.73
N PHE A 30 2.66 -6.63 5.38
CA PHE A 30 4.07 -6.53 5.78
C PHE A 30 4.68 -5.19 5.35
N ARG A 31 4.47 -4.84 4.08
CA ARG A 31 5.04 -3.62 3.49
C ARG A 31 4.42 -2.37 4.08
N MET A 32 3.10 -2.29 4.14
CA MET A 32 2.37 -1.14 4.69
C MET A 32 2.75 -0.86 6.14
N ARG A 33 2.82 -1.89 6.99
CA ARG A 33 3.17 -1.72 8.41
C ARG A 33 4.62 -1.28 8.61
N ARG A 34 5.58 -1.87 7.89
CA ARG A 34 7.00 -1.49 7.97
C ARG A 34 7.23 -0.10 7.39
N TRP A 35 6.70 0.20 6.21
CA TRP A 35 6.89 1.50 5.56
C TRP A 35 6.23 2.64 6.35
N SER A 36 5.09 2.41 7.00
CA SER A 36 4.45 3.41 7.87
C SER A 36 5.28 3.76 9.12
N ARG A 37 6.21 2.87 9.51
CA ARG A 37 7.20 3.10 10.58
C ARG A 37 8.53 3.64 10.04
N GLY A 38 8.67 3.80 8.72
CA GLY A 38 9.91 4.22 8.06
C GLY A 38 10.96 3.11 7.99
N GLU A 39 10.55 1.84 8.02
CA GLU A 39 11.43 0.66 7.97
C GLU A 39 11.40 0.02 6.57
N THR A 40 12.55 -0.44 6.06
CA THR A 40 12.67 -0.88 4.66
C THR A 40 11.96 -2.20 4.34
N GLY A 41 11.84 -3.09 5.32
CA GLY A 41 11.40 -4.47 5.13
C GLY A 41 12.39 -5.33 4.34
N LEU A 42 13.65 -4.88 4.19
CA LEU A 42 14.67 -5.62 3.46
C LEU A 42 15.36 -6.63 4.37
N THR A 43 15.50 -7.86 3.89
CA THR A 43 16.37 -8.86 4.49
C THR A 43 17.64 -8.98 3.66
N ASN A 44 18.79 -8.84 4.33
CA ASN A 44 20.10 -8.94 3.70
C ASN A 44 20.45 -10.39 3.37
N LYS A 45 21.08 -10.60 2.22
CA LYS A 45 21.71 -11.86 1.83
C LYS A 45 23.19 -11.62 1.61
N ARG A 46 23.97 -12.71 1.48
CA ARG A 46 25.39 -12.65 1.12
C ARG A 46 25.65 -11.76 -0.09
N TYR A 47 24.74 -11.76 -1.07
CA TYR A 47 24.76 -10.88 -2.23
C TYR A 47 23.39 -10.23 -2.42
N GLY A 48 23.27 -8.96 -2.02
CA GLY A 48 22.06 -8.15 -2.19
C GLY A 48 21.04 -8.30 -1.07
N SER A 49 19.82 -7.84 -1.32
CA SER A 49 18.70 -7.90 -0.39
C SER A 49 17.40 -8.21 -1.13
N TYR A 50 16.42 -8.71 -0.39
CA TYR A 50 15.10 -9.05 -0.92
C TYR A 50 14.01 -8.46 -0.04
N LEU A 51 12.86 -8.18 -0.64
CA LEU A 51 11.70 -7.57 0.03
C LEU A 51 10.55 -8.57 0.02
N ARG A 52 10.48 -9.38 1.07
CA ARG A 52 9.49 -10.45 1.22
C ARG A 52 9.14 -10.65 2.68
N PHE A 53 7.88 -10.98 2.96
CA PHE A 53 7.47 -11.52 4.26
C PHE A 53 8.08 -12.91 4.49
N THR A 54 8.78 -13.08 5.60
CA THR A 54 9.45 -14.31 6.03
C THR A 54 9.22 -14.55 7.51
N GLU A 55 9.69 -15.68 8.02
CA GLU A 55 9.62 -16.03 9.43
C GLU A 55 10.24 -14.95 10.34
N ASP A 56 11.28 -14.26 9.87
CA ASP A 56 11.94 -13.15 10.55
C ASP A 56 10.98 -11.98 10.89
N PHE A 57 9.83 -11.89 10.20
CA PHE A 57 8.84 -10.83 10.36
C PHE A 57 7.54 -11.31 11.00
N ILE A 58 7.45 -12.56 11.48
CA ILE A 58 6.27 -13.06 12.20
C ILE A 58 5.96 -12.18 13.43
N ASP A 59 7.00 -11.66 14.08
CA ASP A 59 6.88 -10.79 15.25
C ASP A 59 6.13 -9.48 14.96
N ASP A 60 6.11 -9.01 13.70
CA ASP A 60 5.32 -7.84 13.32
C ASP A 60 3.80 -8.07 13.43
N PHE A 61 3.37 -9.33 13.57
CA PHE A 61 1.97 -9.77 13.56
C PHE A 61 1.50 -10.51 14.82
N LYS A 62 2.36 -10.72 15.82
CA LYS A 62 1.99 -11.45 17.06
C LYS A 62 0.89 -10.77 17.87
N GLY A 63 0.73 -9.46 17.74
CA GLY A 63 -0.29 -8.70 18.45
C GLY A 63 0.00 -8.52 19.93
N VAL A 64 -1.01 -8.03 20.67
CA VAL A 64 -0.95 -7.77 22.10
C VAL A 64 -2.28 -8.16 22.76
N ASP A 65 -2.19 -8.76 23.93
CA ASP A 65 -3.34 -9.07 24.77
C ASP A 65 -3.92 -7.79 25.38
N LEU A 66 -5.24 -7.57 25.21
CA LEU A 66 -5.96 -6.42 25.75
C LEU A 66 -5.96 -6.36 27.28
N ASN A 67 -5.71 -7.49 27.96
CA ASN A 67 -5.59 -7.56 29.41
C ASN A 67 -4.27 -6.97 29.94
N GLN A 68 -3.30 -6.67 29.06
CA GLN A 68 -2.06 -6.02 29.46
C GLN A 68 -2.32 -4.58 29.94
N ASN A 69 -1.68 -4.21 31.05
CA ASN A 69 -1.82 -2.90 31.68
C ASN A 69 -0.99 -1.80 31.01
N PHE A 70 -1.03 -1.73 29.68
CA PHE A 70 -0.42 -0.64 28.92
C PHE A 70 -1.41 0.51 28.70
N PRO A 71 -1.00 1.78 28.89
CA PRO A 71 -1.88 2.93 28.70
C PRO A 71 -2.48 3.04 27.28
N TYR A 72 -1.71 2.73 26.24
CA TYR A 72 -2.20 2.84 24.85
C TYR A 72 -3.33 1.85 24.51
N LEU A 73 -3.52 0.81 25.32
CA LEU A 73 -4.59 -0.17 25.16
C LEU A 73 -5.92 0.26 25.78
N GLU A 74 -5.92 1.34 26.57
CA GLU A 74 -7.11 1.79 27.30
C GLU A 74 -8.28 2.11 26.38
N LEU A 75 -8.02 2.80 25.26
CA LEU A 75 -9.05 3.09 24.27
C LEU A 75 -9.65 1.81 23.69
N TYR A 76 -8.82 0.82 23.35
CA TYR A 76 -9.29 -0.43 22.74
C TYR A 76 -10.12 -1.29 23.71
N ARG A 77 -9.89 -1.18 25.02
CA ARG A 77 -10.71 -1.86 26.05
C ARG A 77 -12.13 -1.31 26.17
N HIS A 78 -12.35 -0.04 25.80
CA HIS A 78 -13.65 0.63 25.94
C HIS A 78 -14.46 0.63 24.63
N ILE A 79 -13.92 0.08 23.54
CA ILE A 79 -14.58 0.05 22.24
C ILE A 79 -15.20 -1.35 22.02
N GLU A 80 -16.53 -1.41 21.89
CA GLU A 80 -17.23 -2.68 21.61
C GLU A 80 -16.83 -3.29 20.25
N LYS A 81 -16.65 -2.43 19.24
CA LYS A 81 -16.25 -2.84 17.88
C LYS A 81 -14.94 -2.17 17.48
N LEU A 82 -13.84 -2.90 17.63
CA LEU A 82 -12.49 -2.40 17.33
C LEU A 82 -12.42 -1.86 15.90
N PRO A 83 -11.80 -0.68 15.69
CA PRO A 83 -11.62 -0.13 14.35
C PRO A 83 -10.53 -0.91 13.63
N MET A 84 -10.89 -1.81 12.70
CA MET A 84 -9.97 -2.72 12.01
C MET A 84 -9.10 -2.04 10.93
N SER A 85 -8.43 -0.94 11.28
CA SER A 85 -7.49 -0.24 10.39
C SER A 85 -6.22 -1.08 10.16
N ILE A 86 -5.68 -1.02 8.93
CA ILE A 86 -4.48 -1.75 8.49
C ILE A 86 -3.26 -1.50 9.40
N THR A 87 -3.16 -0.33 10.03
CA THR A 87 -2.00 0.05 10.85
C THR A 87 -2.29 0.10 12.35
N MET A 88 -3.51 -0.26 12.77
CA MET A 88 -3.84 -0.34 14.19
C MET A 88 -2.94 -1.35 14.92
N PRO A 89 -2.73 -1.22 16.24
CA PRO A 89 -2.17 -2.29 17.06
C PRO A 89 -2.96 -3.58 16.88
N ILE A 90 -2.27 -4.66 16.53
CA ILE A 90 -2.90 -5.97 16.37
C ILE A 90 -3.23 -6.50 17.77
N ILE A 91 -4.48 -6.89 17.97
CA ILE A 91 -4.91 -7.60 19.17
C ILE A 91 -4.80 -9.11 18.90
N ASP A 92 -4.22 -9.85 19.84
CA ASP A 92 -4.02 -11.29 19.67
C ASP A 92 -5.30 -12.12 19.86
N GLY A 93 -5.19 -13.44 19.73
CA GLY A 93 -6.33 -14.36 19.83
C GLY A 93 -7.28 -14.25 18.62
N SER A 94 -8.60 -14.36 18.87
CA SER A 94 -9.61 -14.32 17.80
C SER A 94 -9.64 -13.00 17.03
N LYS A 95 -9.25 -11.89 17.67
CA LYS A 95 -9.19 -10.56 17.06
C LYS A 95 -8.14 -10.44 15.96
N PHE A 96 -7.09 -11.26 15.99
CA PHE A 96 -6.13 -11.34 14.91
C PHE A 96 -6.81 -11.79 13.60
N PHE A 97 -7.66 -12.82 13.65
CA PHE A 97 -8.35 -13.33 12.47
C PHE A 97 -9.35 -12.32 11.92
N GLU A 98 -10.10 -11.65 12.79
CA GLU A 98 -10.98 -10.54 12.40
C GLU A 98 -10.21 -9.40 11.70
N TYR A 99 -9.01 -9.06 12.20
CA TYR A 99 -8.14 -8.07 11.57
C TYR A 99 -7.67 -8.50 10.18
N ILE A 100 -7.30 -9.78 10.00
CA ILE A 100 -6.87 -10.30 8.69
C ILE A 100 -8.02 -10.30 7.69
N GLU A 101 -9.20 -10.76 8.10
CA GLU A 101 -10.42 -10.72 7.28
C GLU A 101 -10.74 -9.28 6.86
N SER A 102 -10.82 -8.35 7.82
CA SER A 102 -11.14 -6.96 7.52
C SER A 102 -10.08 -6.29 6.65
N SER A 103 -8.80 -6.60 6.85
CA SER A 103 -7.71 -6.10 6.00
C SER A 103 -7.82 -6.60 4.56
N HIS A 104 -8.14 -7.88 4.39
CA HIS A 104 -8.34 -8.50 3.08
C HIS A 104 -9.46 -7.79 2.30
N GLU A 105 -10.63 -7.66 2.92
CA GLU A 105 -11.79 -6.97 2.35
C GLU A 105 -11.47 -5.50 2.01
N THR A 106 -10.83 -4.79 2.94
CA THR A 106 -10.47 -3.37 2.79
C THR A 106 -9.55 -3.15 1.59
N ILE A 107 -8.50 -3.97 1.44
CA ILE A 107 -7.57 -3.87 0.31
C ILE A 107 -8.28 -4.20 -1.01
N LYS A 108 -9.18 -5.19 -1.05
CA LYS A 108 -9.99 -5.48 -2.26
C LYS A 108 -10.89 -4.30 -2.62
N VAL A 109 -11.56 -3.70 -1.64
CA VAL A 109 -12.40 -2.51 -1.85
C VAL A 109 -11.58 -1.34 -2.40
N HIS A 110 -10.41 -1.07 -1.83
CA HIS A 110 -9.54 0.02 -2.29
C HIS A 110 -8.98 -0.24 -3.69
N LYS A 111 -8.54 -1.47 -3.99
CA LYS A 111 -8.08 -1.89 -5.32
C LYS A 111 -9.19 -1.73 -6.35
N ASN A 112 -10.41 -2.19 -6.04
CA ASN A 112 -11.57 -2.05 -6.93
C ASN A 112 -11.96 -0.60 -7.16
N PHE A 113 -11.89 0.24 -6.13
CA PHE A 113 -12.13 1.68 -6.24
C PHE A 113 -11.11 2.37 -7.17
N LEU A 114 -9.82 2.05 -7.03
CA LEU A 114 -8.78 2.56 -7.94
C LEU A 114 -9.00 2.02 -9.36
N ASN A 115 -9.25 0.72 -9.51
CA ASN A 115 -9.54 0.11 -10.80
C ASN A 115 -10.70 0.79 -11.53
N LYS A 116 -11.78 1.17 -10.83
CA LYS A 116 -12.86 1.97 -11.40
C LYS A 116 -12.37 3.36 -11.85
N LYS A 117 -11.58 4.06 -11.04
CA LYS A 117 -10.96 5.35 -11.40
C LYS A 117 -10.02 5.28 -12.61
N PHE A 118 -9.42 4.11 -12.86
CA PHE A 118 -8.50 3.85 -13.98
C PHE A 118 -9.14 3.05 -15.15
N GLY A 119 -10.45 2.84 -15.14
CA GLY A 119 -11.18 2.17 -16.22
C GLY A 119 -10.86 0.68 -16.42
N VAL A 120 -10.51 -0.05 -15.35
CA VAL A 120 -10.04 -1.46 -15.39
C VAL A 120 -11.18 -2.48 -15.31
N SER A 121 -12.44 -2.06 -15.43
CA SER A 121 -13.58 -2.97 -15.31
C SER A 121 -13.87 -3.68 -16.64
N ASN A 122 -13.96 -5.02 -16.59
CA ASN A 122 -14.50 -5.83 -17.68
C ASN A 122 -16.04 -5.69 -17.85
N GLU A 123 -16.71 -4.85 -17.05
CA GLU A 123 -18.18 -4.82 -16.90
C GLU A 123 -18.80 -3.42 -16.93
N LEU A 124 -18.03 -2.34 -17.19
CA LEU A 124 -18.66 -1.03 -17.41
C LEU A 124 -19.09 -0.92 -18.86
N GLU A 125 -20.39 -0.70 -19.08
CA GLU A 125 -20.92 -0.17 -20.33
C GLU A 125 -20.10 1.07 -20.72
N GLU A 126 -19.82 1.22 -22.02
CA GLU A 126 -18.90 2.20 -22.61
C GLU A 126 -19.17 3.67 -22.23
N GLU A 127 -20.29 3.96 -21.56
CA GLU A 127 -20.81 5.31 -21.30
C GLU A 127 -20.26 5.98 -20.03
N GLU A 128 -19.57 5.26 -19.13
CA GLU A 128 -19.00 5.83 -17.88
C GLU A 128 -17.48 5.65 -17.75
N GLN A 129 -16.73 5.68 -18.85
CA GLN A 129 -15.27 5.89 -18.76
C GLN A 129 -14.99 7.31 -18.28
N ASN A 130 -14.91 7.47 -16.95
CA ASN A 130 -14.39 8.67 -16.32
C ASN A 130 -12.93 8.89 -16.77
N LEU A 131 -12.74 9.67 -17.85
CA LEU A 131 -11.44 10.14 -18.36
C LEU A 131 -10.82 11.19 -17.41
N ALA A 132 -10.82 10.93 -16.11
CA ALA A 132 -10.26 11.84 -15.11
C ALA A 132 -8.73 11.96 -15.24
N TYR A 133 -8.07 10.94 -15.80
CA TYR A 133 -6.61 10.85 -15.93
C TYR A 133 -6.18 10.72 -17.39
N PRO A 134 -4.96 11.20 -17.75
CA PRO A 134 -4.43 11.05 -19.09
C PRO A 134 -4.27 9.57 -19.51
N GLU A 135 -4.52 9.25 -20.77
CA GLU A 135 -4.46 7.89 -21.32
C GLU A 135 -3.16 7.15 -21.00
N GLY A 136 -2.01 7.83 -21.09
CA GLY A 136 -0.72 7.23 -20.77
C GLY A 136 -0.59 6.77 -19.30
N MET A 137 -1.24 7.48 -18.38
CA MET A 137 -1.30 7.07 -16.96
C MET A 137 -2.15 5.82 -16.79
N LEU A 138 -3.28 5.72 -17.51
CA LEU A 138 -4.13 4.53 -17.54
C LEU A 138 -3.33 3.33 -18.10
N ASN A 139 -2.62 3.52 -19.21
CA ASN A 139 -1.79 2.49 -19.83
C ASN A 139 -0.70 1.97 -18.88
N ILE A 140 -0.03 2.86 -18.15
CA ILE A 140 0.99 2.49 -17.16
C ILE A 140 0.37 1.74 -15.97
N TYR A 141 -0.79 2.17 -15.48
CA TYR A 141 -1.49 1.53 -14.36
C TYR A 141 -2.01 0.13 -14.74
N ASN A 142 -2.56 -0.01 -15.96
CA ASN A 142 -3.18 -1.24 -16.48
C ASN A 142 -2.18 -2.24 -17.06
N SER A 143 -0.93 -1.82 -17.28
CA SER A 143 0.06 -2.68 -17.91
C SER A 143 0.46 -3.86 -17.01
N SER A 144 0.35 -5.07 -17.56
CA SER A 144 0.86 -6.31 -16.96
C SER A 144 2.38 -6.49 -17.06
N LYS A 145 3.11 -5.56 -17.72
CA LYS A 145 4.56 -5.64 -17.87
C LYS A 145 5.27 -5.64 -16.51
N GLY A 146 6.16 -6.62 -16.33
CA GLY A 146 6.95 -6.81 -15.10
C GLY A 146 7.70 -5.58 -14.60
N ARG A 147 8.05 -4.64 -15.50
CA ARG A 147 8.75 -3.39 -15.17
C ARG A 147 7.96 -2.47 -14.23
N TYR A 148 6.62 -2.52 -14.24
CA TYR A 148 5.76 -1.64 -13.46
C TYR A 148 5.26 -2.25 -12.16
N LEU A 149 5.26 -3.58 -12.03
CA LEU A 149 4.65 -4.30 -10.90
C LEU A 149 5.11 -3.79 -9.52
N LYS A 150 6.39 -3.44 -9.39
CA LYS A 150 6.95 -2.93 -8.13
C LYS A 150 6.46 -1.51 -7.79
N CYS A 151 6.42 -0.61 -8.77
CA CYS A 151 5.88 0.74 -8.60
C CYS A 151 4.37 0.72 -8.37
N HIS A 152 3.66 -0.15 -9.10
CA HIS A 152 2.24 -0.37 -8.91
C HIS A 152 1.93 -0.85 -7.48
N ASN A 153 2.72 -1.76 -6.92
CA ASN A 153 2.55 -2.18 -5.52
C ASN A 153 2.82 -1.06 -4.50
N ILE A 154 3.81 -0.19 -4.74
CA ILE A 154 4.02 1.01 -3.91
C ILE A 154 2.77 1.91 -3.98
N PHE A 155 2.30 2.19 -5.20
CA PHE A 155 1.15 3.04 -5.47
C PHE A 155 -0.13 2.51 -4.81
N LEU A 156 -0.46 1.24 -5.02
CA LEU A 156 -1.63 0.62 -4.40
C LEU A 156 -1.56 0.68 -2.87
N ASN A 157 -0.40 0.41 -2.28
CA ASN A 157 -0.24 0.40 -0.82
C ASN A 157 -0.38 1.81 -0.22
N ILE A 158 0.22 2.83 -0.82
CA ILE A 158 0.11 4.20 -0.28
C ILE A 158 -1.31 4.74 -0.45
N CYS A 159 -1.97 4.48 -1.58
CA CYS A 159 -3.37 4.83 -1.78
C CYS A 159 -4.30 4.06 -0.84
N SER A 160 -4.02 2.77 -0.57
CA SER A 160 -4.81 1.96 0.36
C SER A 160 -4.68 2.46 1.79
N LEU A 161 -3.49 2.86 2.24
CA LEU A 161 -3.31 3.46 3.56
C LEU A 161 -3.94 4.85 3.65
N PHE A 162 -3.93 5.61 2.57
CA PHE A 162 -4.59 6.91 2.54
C PHE A 162 -6.10 6.73 2.70
N ALA A 163 -6.68 5.80 1.94
CA ALA A 163 -8.10 5.47 2.02
C ALA A 163 -8.49 4.83 3.36
N ASP A 164 -7.65 3.97 3.94
CA ASP A 164 -7.86 3.40 5.29
C ASP A 164 -7.90 4.48 6.37
N ARG A 165 -7.09 5.54 6.21
CA ARG A 165 -6.98 6.62 7.19
C ARG A 165 -8.04 7.70 7.04
N PHE A 166 -8.32 8.13 5.82
CA PHE A 166 -9.17 9.30 5.54
C PHE A 166 -10.48 8.96 4.82
N GLY A 167 -10.63 7.72 4.36
CA GLY A 167 -11.73 7.30 3.49
C GLY A 167 -11.34 7.34 2.01
N LYS A 168 -11.78 6.34 1.24
CA LYS A 168 -11.48 6.22 -0.20
C LYS A 168 -12.02 7.41 -1.02
N GLU A 169 -13.12 8.02 -0.60
CA GLU A 169 -13.72 9.17 -1.30
C GLU A 169 -12.81 10.42 -1.25
N GLU A 170 -11.90 10.50 -0.28
CA GLU A 170 -10.91 11.58 -0.16
C GLU A 170 -9.73 11.43 -1.16
N LEU A 171 -9.66 10.34 -1.93
CA LEU A 171 -8.69 10.17 -3.03
C LEU A 171 -9.09 11.05 -4.23
N SER A 172 -8.89 12.35 -4.07
CA SER A 172 -9.04 13.36 -5.12
C SER A 172 -8.06 13.09 -6.27
N LYS A 173 -8.34 13.68 -7.44
CA LYS A 173 -7.45 13.59 -8.60
C LYS A 173 -6.02 14.03 -8.26
N GLU A 174 -5.87 15.15 -7.56
CA GLU A 174 -4.57 15.71 -7.19
C GLU A 174 -3.77 14.77 -6.27
N ILE A 175 -4.43 14.16 -5.28
CA ILE A 175 -3.80 13.18 -4.39
C ILE A 175 -3.36 11.95 -5.18
N VAL A 176 -4.23 11.41 -6.03
CA VAL A 176 -3.93 10.24 -6.85
C VAL A 176 -2.76 10.51 -7.80
N GLU A 177 -2.76 11.64 -8.50
CA GLU A 177 -1.66 12.03 -9.39
C GLU A 177 -0.34 12.23 -8.64
N THR A 178 -0.38 12.85 -7.46
CA THR A 178 0.82 13.07 -6.64
C THR A 178 1.40 11.74 -6.15
N LEU A 179 0.56 10.84 -5.64
CA LEU A 179 0.96 9.51 -5.20
C LEU A 179 1.44 8.65 -6.36
N PHE A 180 0.83 8.77 -7.54
CA PHE A 180 1.29 8.11 -8.77
C PHE A 180 2.68 8.60 -9.16
N ILE A 181 2.88 9.92 -9.23
CA ILE A 181 4.18 10.52 -9.57
C ILE A 181 5.26 10.01 -8.65
N TRP A 182 5.03 10.06 -7.33
CA TRP A 182 5.99 9.56 -6.35
C TRP A 182 6.26 8.06 -6.55
N SER A 183 5.21 7.24 -6.66
CA SER A 183 5.36 5.78 -6.76
C SER A 183 6.09 5.32 -8.04
N TYR A 184 5.93 6.05 -9.15
CA TYR A 184 6.53 5.75 -10.44
C TYR A 184 7.81 6.54 -10.73
N TYR A 185 8.18 7.52 -9.92
CA TYR A 185 9.44 8.25 -10.06
C TYR A 185 10.67 7.33 -10.11
N PRO A 186 10.80 6.26 -9.29
CA PRO A 186 11.91 5.33 -9.43
C PRO A 186 12.00 4.64 -10.79
N ARG A 187 10.85 4.48 -11.49
CA ARG A 187 10.76 3.78 -12.77
C ARG A 187 11.37 4.56 -13.90
N VAL A 188 11.04 5.85 -13.98
CA VAL A 188 11.57 6.77 -14.99
C VAL A 188 13.05 7.07 -14.73
N LYS A 189 13.44 7.11 -13.45
CA LYS A 189 14.82 7.33 -13.04
C LYS A 189 15.69 6.07 -12.99
N SER A 190 15.21 4.86 -13.24
CA SER A 190 16.10 3.69 -13.23
C SER A 190 15.78 2.73 -14.35
N LYS A 191 16.81 2.14 -14.97
CA LYS A 191 16.62 1.08 -15.97
C LYS A 191 16.03 -0.18 -15.34
N ALA A 192 16.39 -0.50 -14.10
CA ALA A 192 15.86 -1.63 -13.33
C ALA A 192 15.44 -1.18 -11.92
N ILE A 193 14.40 -1.80 -11.38
CA ILE A 193 13.96 -1.61 -10.00
C ILE A 193 14.12 -2.93 -9.26
N TYR A 194 15.05 -2.94 -8.30
CA TYR A 194 15.29 -4.09 -7.43
C TYR A 194 14.51 -3.95 -6.12
N ASP A 195 14.45 -5.02 -5.35
CA ASP A 195 13.79 -5.01 -4.05
C ASP A 195 14.44 -3.98 -3.12
N ALA A 196 15.78 -3.91 -3.12
CA ALA A 196 16.54 -2.87 -2.43
C ALA A 196 16.08 -1.45 -2.80
N THR A 197 15.81 -1.20 -4.08
CA THR A 197 15.30 0.10 -4.56
C THR A 197 13.95 0.41 -3.94
N VAL A 198 13.02 -0.56 -3.97
CA VAL A 198 11.66 -0.40 -3.42
C VAL A 198 11.69 -0.16 -1.92
N GLY A 199 12.36 -1.04 -1.17
CA GLY A 199 12.41 -0.94 0.29
C GLY A 199 13.05 0.35 0.77
N ASN A 200 14.17 0.77 0.16
CA ASN A 200 14.84 2.03 0.51
C ASN A 200 14.01 3.25 0.08
N TYR A 201 13.34 3.22 -1.07
CA TYR A 201 12.51 4.33 -1.53
C TYR A 201 11.29 4.54 -0.62
N ALA A 202 10.53 3.48 -0.35
CA ALA A 202 9.31 3.56 0.46
C ALA A 202 9.58 3.96 1.92
N ALA A 203 10.71 3.52 2.48
CA ALA A 203 11.12 3.85 3.85
C ALA A 203 11.90 5.17 3.97
N GLY A 204 11.97 5.97 2.89
CA GLY A 204 12.70 7.24 2.78
C GLY A 204 14.17 7.16 3.19
N GLY A 205 14.87 6.18 2.65
CA GLY A 205 16.32 6.13 2.61
C GLY A 205 16.87 7.00 1.47
N ARG A 206 17.81 6.45 0.71
CA ARG A 206 18.37 7.14 -0.47
C ARG A 206 17.93 6.45 -1.75
N PHE A 207 17.62 7.25 -2.76
CA PHE A 207 17.41 6.79 -4.13
C PHE A 207 18.33 7.58 -5.06
N ARG A 208 19.19 6.85 -5.77
CA ARG A 208 20.36 7.43 -6.46
C ARG A 208 21.20 8.24 -5.45
N GLN A 209 21.42 9.53 -5.70
CA GLN A 209 22.21 10.41 -4.83
C GLN A 209 21.36 11.33 -3.94
N LYS A 210 20.03 11.20 -4.00
CA LYS A 210 19.07 12.06 -3.29
C LYS A 210 18.43 11.33 -2.12
N GLU A 211 18.07 12.10 -1.10
CA GLU A 211 17.19 11.63 -0.04
C GLU A 211 15.78 11.46 -0.59
N VAL A 212 15.05 10.52 -0.01
CA VAL A 212 13.67 10.25 -0.37
C VAL A 212 12.78 10.59 0.82
N GLN A 213 11.69 11.30 0.56
CA GLN A 213 10.71 11.55 1.60
C GLN A 213 9.98 10.26 2.01
N LYS A 214 9.84 10.04 3.31
CA LYS A 214 9.15 8.89 3.90
C LYS A 214 7.62 9.03 3.78
N LEU A 215 7.05 9.04 2.57
CA LEU A 215 5.62 9.34 2.39
C LEU A 215 4.68 8.41 3.16
N PHE A 216 5.02 7.12 3.32
CA PHE A 216 4.25 6.20 4.15
C PHE A 216 4.21 6.63 5.63
N GLN A 217 5.34 7.05 6.19
CA GLN A 217 5.41 7.56 7.56
C GLN A 217 4.81 8.97 7.69
N LEU A 218 4.96 9.79 6.66
CA LEU A 218 4.30 11.10 6.59
C LEU A 218 2.78 10.94 6.70
N LEU A 219 2.23 10.01 5.93
CA LEU A 219 0.82 9.67 5.92
C LEU A 219 0.33 9.13 7.27
N SER A 220 1.11 8.27 7.94
CA SER A 220 0.74 7.70 9.23
C SER A 220 0.65 8.74 10.36
N HIS A 221 1.29 9.89 10.19
CA HIS A 221 1.23 11.03 11.11
C HIS A 221 0.32 12.16 10.64
N ALA A 222 -0.20 12.12 9.41
CA ALA A 222 -1.04 13.18 8.88
C ALA A 222 -2.42 13.19 9.57
N VAL A 223 -2.94 14.38 9.86
CA VAL A 223 -4.25 14.52 10.55
C VAL A 223 -5.40 14.68 9.57
N THR A 224 -5.14 15.23 8.38
CA THR A 224 -6.11 15.41 7.31
C THR A 224 -5.47 15.16 5.93
N PRO A 225 -6.27 14.93 4.87
CA PRO A 225 -5.78 14.91 3.49
C PRO A 225 -4.91 16.11 3.12
N ASN A 226 -5.34 17.31 3.49
CA ASN A 226 -4.61 18.54 3.19
C ASN A 226 -3.29 18.65 3.99
N ASP A 227 -3.29 18.25 5.25
CA ASP A 227 -2.07 18.18 6.07
C ASP A 227 -1.04 17.21 5.46
N PHE A 228 -1.50 16.07 4.93
CA PHE A 228 -0.63 15.15 4.18
C PHE A 228 -0.04 15.84 2.95
N MET A 229 -0.88 16.45 2.11
CA MET A 229 -0.47 17.05 0.84
C MET A 229 0.52 18.22 1.00
N ILE A 230 0.26 19.15 1.94
CA ILE A 230 1.14 20.31 2.17
C ILE A 230 2.54 19.88 2.63
N LYS A 231 2.64 18.73 3.30
CA LYS A 231 3.92 18.20 3.77
C LYS A 231 4.71 17.46 2.68
N ILE A 232 4.15 17.18 1.51
CA ILE A 232 4.86 16.51 0.42
C ILE A 232 5.81 17.51 -0.25
N ASP A 233 7.11 17.22 -0.19
CA ASP A 233 8.13 18.00 -0.89
C ASP A 233 8.35 17.42 -2.29
N ARG A 234 7.79 18.10 -3.29
CA ARG A 234 7.90 17.68 -4.69
C ARG A 234 9.28 17.88 -5.31
N GLU A 235 10.15 18.69 -4.71
CA GLU A 235 11.52 18.89 -5.21
C GLU A 235 12.36 17.60 -5.09
N LEU A 236 12.06 16.78 -4.07
CA LEU A 236 12.74 15.50 -3.84
C LEU A 236 12.48 14.47 -4.95
N PHE A 237 11.41 14.63 -5.72
CA PHE A 237 11.14 13.89 -6.95
C PHE A 237 11.09 14.82 -8.18
N GLU A 238 11.91 15.86 -8.15
CA GLU A 238 12.25 16.75 -9.28
C GLU A 238 11.07 17.48 -9.90
N ASN A 239 10.01 17.75 -9.12
CA ASN A 239 8.78 18.36 -9.60
C ASN A 239 8.25 17.66 -10.87
N TYR A 240 8.34 16.31 -10.89
CA TYR A 240 7.76 15.54 -11.98
C TYR A 240 6.26 15.80 -12.11
N THR A 241 5.78 15.68 -13.33
CA THR A 241 4.36 15.69 -13.67
C THR A 241 3.97 14.33 -14.21
N VAL A 242 2.66 14.04 -14.22
CA VAL A 242 2.13 12.84 -14.88
C VAL A 242 2.57 12.80 -16.35
N ASP A 243 2.50 13.91 -17.07
CA ASP A 243 2.88 14.00 -18.48
C ASP A 243 4.35 13.62 -18.74
N LYS A 244 5.28 14.06 -17.86
CA LYS A 244 6.70 13.68 -17.98
C LYS A 244 6.92 12.18 -17.78
N ILE A 245 6.17 11.55 -16.85
CA ILE A 245 6.23 10.10 -16.66
C ILE A 245 5.73 9.38 -17.92
N ILE A 246 4.62 9.86 -18.47
CA ILE A 246 4.01 9.33 -19.69
C ILE A 246 4.99 9.46 -20.87
N GLU A 247 5.57 10.63 -21.09
CA GLU A 247 6.53 10.87 -22.17
C GLU A 247 7.72 9.91 -22.10
N GLU A 248 8.30 9.74 -20.90
CA GLU A 248 9.45 8.84 -20.74
C GLU A 248 9.10 7.37 -20.91
N GLU A 249 7.88 6.95 -20.64
CA GLU A 249 7.46 5.55 -20.73
C GLU A 249 6.67 5.21 -22.01
N LYS A 250 6.50 6.18 -22.93
CA LYS A 250 5.64 6.09 -24.12
C LYS A 250 5.83 4.86 -25.00
N ASP A 251 7.07 4.51 -25.26
CA ASP A 251 7.39 3.37 -26.13
C ASP A 251 7.69 2.09 -25.33
N LYS A 252 7.35 2.07 -24.04
CA LYS A 252 7.76 1.03 -23.10
C LYS A 252 6.59 0.32 -22.41
N TRP A 253 5.40 0.94 -22.35
CA TRP A 253 4.17 0.30 -21.88
C TRP A 253 3.56 -0.65 -22.89
#